data_AF-A0A951G221-F1
#
_entry.id   AF-A0A951G221-F1
#
_cell.length_a   1.000
_cell.length_b   1.000
_cell.length_c   1.000
_cell.angle_alpha   90.00
_cell.angle_beta   90.00
_cell.angle_gamma   90.00
#
_symmetry.space_group_name_H-M   'P 1'
#
loop_
_entity.id
_entity.type
_entity.pdbx_description
1 polymer ?
#
loop_
_entity_poly.entity_id
_entity_poly.type
_entity_poly.pdbx_seq_one_letter_code
_entity_poly.pdbx_strand_id
1 'polypeptide(L)'
;MCPKRAVTRRLVPSATVAFALLLSGCGAVRVQPTTPAGSSRLASRGKVDSPLTDMRNHLGCLRDAHLLVQVRSPTTLLVGAPPSGATILFRATPGAAQADQIEGNAQGAEVIGAALVFPHQASDADLSRIEDCLAQGVQG
;
A
#
# COMPACT_ATOMS: atom_id res chain seq x y z
N MET A 1 36.93 16.51 -19.45
CA MET A 1 37.92 16.80 -18.40
C MET A 1 37.23 16.70 -17.05
N CYS A 2 37.40 15.58 -16.33
CA CYS A 2 36.82 15.35 -15.00
C CYS A 2 37.88 15.58 -13.92
N PRO A 3 37.59 16.35 -12.85
CA PRO A 3 38.51 16.43 -11.72
C PRO A 3 38.41 15.15 -10.88
N LYS A 4 39.55 14.46 -10.72
CA LYS A 4 39.74 13.40 -9.73
C LYS A 4 39.73 14.03 -8.33
N ARG A 5 38.71 13.73 -7.53
CA ARG A 5 38.75 13.97 -6.08
C ARG A 5 39.25 12.72 -5.37
N ALA A 6 40.36 12.88 -4.66
CA ALA A 6 40.96 11.89 -3.80
C ALA A 6 40.70 12.25 -2.32
N VAL A 7 40.83 11.22 -1.48
CA VAL A 7 41.05 11.27 -0.02
C VAL A 7 39.77 11.62 0.77
N THR A 8 39.33 10.92 1.82
CA THR A 8 40.07 10.21 2.89
C THR A 8 39.08 9.27 3.60
N ARG A 9 39.39 7.97 3.73
CA ARG A 9 38.67 7.09 4.66
C ARG A 9 39.14 7.42 6.08
N ARG A 10 38.24 7.89 6.94
CA ARG A 10 38.47 7.94 8.39
C ARG A 10 37.97 6.65 9.00
N LEU A 11 38.90 5.87 9.56
CA LEU A 11 38.59 4.83 10.54
C LEU A 11 38.09 5.52 11.82
N VAL A 12 36.94 5.11 12.33
CA VAL A 12 36.49 5.46 13.68
C VAL A 12 36.56 4.18 14.53
N PRO A 13 37.27 4.18 15.66
CA PRO A 13 37.35 3.03 16.56
C PRO A 13 36.07 2.81 17.37
N SER A 14 35.75 1.54 17.57
CA SER A 14 34.75 1.00 18.48
C SER A 14 34.83 1.57 19.89
N ALA A 15 33.69 1.97 20.45
CA ALA A 15 33.46 2.04 21.89
C ALA A 15 32.26 1.15 22.21
N THR A 16 32.56 -0.06 22.68
CA THR A 16 31.63 -0.99 23.31
C THR A 16 31.16 -0.40 24.64
N VAL A 17 29.90 0.02 24.72
CA VAL A 17 29.24 0.28 26.01
C VAL A 17 28.26 -0.86 26.25
N ALA A 18 28.71 -1.82 27.06
CA ALA A 18 27.88 -2.88 27.61
C ALA A 18 26.99 -2.27 28.70
N PHE A 19 25.71 -2.08 28.40
CA PHE A 19 24.68 -1.82 29.41
C PHE A 19 23.90 -3.12 29.63
N ALA A 20 24.35 -3.90 30.62
CA ALA A 20 23.57 -4.99 31.19
C ALA A 20 22.64 -4.39 32.24
N LEU A 21 21.36 -4.22 31.89
CA LEU A 21 20.28 -4.02 32.86
C LEU A 21 19.40 -5.26 32.87
N LEU A 22 19.68 -6.11 33.85
CA LEU A 22 18.78 -7.15 34.35
C LEU A 22 17.63 -6.48 35.11
N LEU A 23 16.42 -6.49 34.55
CA LEU A 23 15.20 -6.52 35.36
C LEU A 23 14.19 -7.48 34.73
N SER A 24 14.21 -8.68 35.31
CA SER A 24 13.06 -9.55 35.57
C SER A 24 11.74 -8.79 35.63
N GLY A 25 10.89 -9.06 34.63
CA GLY A 25 9.49 -8.69 34.61
C GLY A 25 8.70 -9.65 33.73
N CYS A 26 8.50 -10.88 34.20
CA CYS A 26 7.43 -11.77 33.71
C CYS A 26 6.07 -11.18 34.10
N GLY A 27 5.73 -10.02 33.54
CA GLY A 27 4.38 -9.52 33.49
C GLY A 27 3.76 -10.06 32.21
N ALA A 28 3.12 -11.22 32.28
CA ALA A 28 2.16 -11.61 31.26
C ALA A 28 1.00 -10.61 31.33
N VAL A 29 1.13 -9.48 30.64
CA VAL A 29 0.01 -8.62 30.32
C VAL A 29 -0.87 -9.43 29.37
N ARG A 30 -1.76 -10.24 29.94
CA ARG A 30 -2.92 -10.72 29.22
C ARG A 30 -3.78 -9.50 28.98
N VAL A 31 -3.56 -8.84 27.84
CA VAL A 31 -4.60 -7.99 27.25
C VAL A 31 -5.73 -8.95 26.92
N GLN A 32 -6.65 -9.10 27.86
CA GLN A 32 -7.86 -9.85 27.69
C GLN A 32 -8.64 -9.09 26.62
N PRO A 33 -8.90 -9.67 25.43
CA PRO A 33 -9.78 -9.03 24.47
C PRO A 33 -11.13 -8.93 25.16
N THR A 34 -11.59 -7.73 25.46
CA THR A 34 -12.93 -7.47 26.02
C THR A 34 -14.04 -7.74 25.01
N THR A 35 -13.74 -8.36 23.86
CA THR A 35 -14.72 -8.85 22.92
C THR A 35 -15.25 -10.21 23.39
N PRO A 36 -16.56 -10.35 23.65
CA PRO A 36 -17.16 -11.63 24.00
C PRO A 36 -16.80 -12.70 22.97
N ALA A 37 -16.34 -13.84 23.47
CA ALA A 37 -16.11 -15.06 22.70
C ALA A 37 -17.45 -15.54 22.12
N GLY A 38 -17.80 -15.00 20.95
CA GLY A 38 -19.13 -15.21 20.38
C GLY A 38 -19.36 -14.50 19.06
N SER A 39 -18.32 -14.24 18.26
CA SER A 39 -18.42 -14.08 16.79
C SER A 39 -17.03 -13.81 16.22
N SER A 40 -16.14 -14.79 16.30
CA SER A 40 -15.07 -14.85 15.31
C SER A 40 -15.74 -15.32 14.00
N ARG A 41 -16.45 -14.41 13.32
CA ARG A 41 -16.43 -14.48 11.87
C ARG A 41 -14.95 -14.37 11.55
N LEU A 42 -14.33 -15.50 11.21
CA LEU A 42 -13.02 -15.52 10.57
C LEU A 42 -13.06 -14.35 9.58
N ALA A 43 -12.13 -13.39 9.74
CA ALA A 43 -11.88 -12.40 8.72
C ALA A 43 -11.90 -13.16 7.40
N SER A 44 -12.91 -12.86 6.58
CA SER A 44 -13.14 -13.56 5.33
C SER A 44 -11.78 -13.65 4.65
N ARG A 45 -11.34 -14.84 4.22
CA ARG A 45 -10.06 -14.98 3.51
C ARG A 45 -10.17 -14.01 2.33
N GLY A 46 -9.51 -12.86 2.44
CA GLY A 46 -9.79 -11.65 1.66
C GLY A 46 -9.99 -12.01 0.19
N LYS A 47 -11.18 -11.76 -0.32
CA LYS A 47 -11.55 -12.18 -1.67
C LYS A 47 -11.28 -10.98 -2.54
N VAL A 48 -10.08 -10.94 -3.15
CA VAL A 48 -9.62 -9.85 -4.02
C VAL A 48 -10.79 -9.10 -4.64
N ASP A 49 -11.03 -7.90 -4.11
CA ASP A 49 -12.01 -6.97 -4.66
C ASP A 49 -11.65 -6.75 -6.13
N SER A 50 -12.38 -7.42 -7.00
CA SER A 50 -12.27 -7.16 -8.43
C SER A 50 -13.04 -5.88 -8.69
N PRO A 51 -12.41 -4.82 -9.26
CA PRO A 51 -13.08 -3.58 -9.62
C PRO A 51 -14.27 -3.77 -10.58
N LEU A 52 -14.43 -4.96 -11.16
CA LEU A 52 -15.53 -5.33 -12.04
C LEU A 52 -16.75 -5.89 -11.29
N THR A 53 -16.57 -6.36 -10.05
CA THR A 53 -17.61 -7.06 -9.27
C THR A 53 -17.81 -6.49 -7.88
N ASP A 54 -17.00 -5.51 -7.49
CA ASP A 54 -17.13 -4.81 -6.22
C ASP A 54 -18.46 -4.04 -6.17
N MET A 55 -19.19 -4.20 -5.07
CA MET A 55 -20.45 -3.51 -4.79
C MET A 55 -20.30 -1.98 -4.71
N ARG A 56 -19.09 -1.47 -4.47
CA ARG A 56 -18.82 -0.02 -4.43
C ARG A 56 -18.59 0.61 -5.79
N ASN A 57 -18.54 -0.20 -6.86
CA ASN A 57 -18.50 0.25 -8.26
C ASN A 57 -17.41 1.32 -8.53
N HIS A 58 -16.18 1.10 -8.06
CA HIS A 58 -15.06 2.02 -8.28
C HIS A 58 -14.83 2.31 -9.78
N LEU A 59 -15.04 1.32 -10.65
CA LEU A 59 -14.97 1.51 -12.09
C LEU A 59 -16.03 2.48 -12.62
N GLY A 60 -17.25 2.44 -12.06
CA GLY A 60 -18.31 3.41 -12.35
C GLY A 60 -17.90 4.82 -11.95
N CYS A 61 -17.44 5.01 -10.71
CA CYS A 61 -16.98 6.31 -10.23
C CYS A 61 -15.89 6.91 -11.13
N LEU A 62 -14.88 6.11 -11.51
CA LEU A 62 -13.79 6.57 -12.37
C LEU A 62 -14.30 7.00 -13.75
N ARG A 63 -15.28 6.29 -14.32
CA ARG A 63 -15.91 6.65 -15.60
C ARG A 63 -16.77 7.89 -15.49
N ASP A 64 -17.51 8.04 -14.40
CA ASP A 64 -18.35 9.21 -14.13
C ASP A 64 -17.50 10.46 -13.89
N ALA A 65 -16.27 10.30 -13.36
CA ALA A 65 -15.26 11.34 -13.27
C ALA A 65 -14.58 11.69 -14.62
N HIS A 66 -15.08 11.15 -15.73
CA HIS A 66 -14.58 11.32 -17.09
C HIS A 66 -13.13 10.84 -17.31
N LEU A 67 -12.68 9.87 -16.51
CA LEU A 67 -11.36 9.28 -16.70
C LEU A 67 -11.41 8.17 -17.76
N LEU A 68 -10.40 8.12 -18.61
CA LEU A 68 -10.25 7.06 -19.62
C LEU A 68 -9.77 5.77 -18.97
N VAL A 69 -10.67 4.91 -18.52
CA VAL A 69 -10.31 3.65 -17.83
C VAL A 69 -10.28 2.46 -18.78
N GLN A 70 -9.15 1.75 -18.79
CA GLN A 70 -8.97 0.47 -19.47
C GLN A 70 -8.80 -0.64 -18.43
N VAL A 71 -9.68 -1.64 -18.48
CA VAL A 71 -9.55 -2.84 -17.67
C VAL A 71 -8.46 -3.72 -18.31
N ARG A 72 -7.32 -3.88 -17.63
CA ARG A 72 -6.22 -4.73 -18.11
C ARG A 72 -6.37 -6.18 -17.65
N SER A 73 -6.88 -6.35 -16.43
CA SER A 73 -7.16 -7.66 -15.84
C SER A 73 -8.31 -7.52 -14.82
N PRO A 74 -8.81 -8.62 -14.25
CA PRO A 74 -9.81 -8.56 -13.17
C PRO A 74 -9.36 -7.80 -11.92
N THR A 75 -8.07 -7.50 -11.76
CA THR A 75 -7.49 -6.81 -10.59
C THR A 75 -6.62 -5.62 -10.99
N THR A 76 -6.59 -5.25 -12.27
CA THR A 76 -5.71 -4.18 -12.77
C THR A 76 -6.46 -3.26 -13.72
N LEU A 77 -6.44 -1.97 -13.39
CA LEU A 77 -6.94 -0.90 -14.22
C LEU A 77 -5.77 -0.02 -14.70
N LEU A 78 -5.89 0.48 -15.92
CA LEU A 78 -5.08 1.59 -16.41
C LEU A 78 -6.01 2.77 -16.59
N VAL A 79 -5.64 3.92 -16.05
CA VAL A 79 -6.40 5.17 -16.15
C VAL A 79 -5.57 6.17 -16.97
N GLY A 80 -6.09 6.56 -18.13
CA GLY A 80 -5.36 7.35 -19.13
C GLY A 80 -4.63 6.49 -20.16
N ALA A 81 -3.66 7.09 -20.85
CA ALA A 81 -2.85 6.43 -21.88
C ALA A 81 -1.39 6.30 -21.42
N PRO A 82 -0.69 5.20 -21.72
CA PRO A 82 0.74 5.10 -21.46
C PRO A 82 1.53 6.15 -22.28
N PRO A 83 2.66 6.67 -21.78
CA PRO A 83 3.31 6.34 -20.51
C PRO A 83 2.81 7.17 -19.31
N SER A 84 1.84 8.08 -19.51
CA SER A 84 1.41 9.03 -18.49
C SER A 84 0.20 8.59 -17.66
N GLY A 85 -0.52 7.55 -18.07
CA GLY A 85 -1.67 7.05 -17.32
C GLY A 85 -1.27 6.34 -16.02
N ALA A 86 -2.11 6.44 -14.98
CA ALA A 86 -1.95 5.77 -13.71
C ALA A 86 -2.34 4.27 -13.80
N THR A 87 -1.63 3.40 -13.08
CA THR A 87 -2.01 1.99 -12.95
C THR A 87 -2.59 1.74 -11.56
N ILE A 88 -3.75 1.10 -11.48
CA ILE A 88 -4.38 0.70 -10.22
C ILE A 88 -4.36 -0.82 -10.13
N LEU A 89 -3.74 -1.36 -9.08
CA LEU A 89 -3.67 -2.79 -8.79
C LEU A 89 -4.41 -3.11 -7.49
N PHE A 90 -5.43 -3.95 -7.58
CA PHE A 90 -6.24 -4.37 -6.44
C PHE A 90 -5.66 -5.63 -5.79
N ARG A 91 -5.57 -5.62 -4.46
CA ARG A 91 -5.08 -6.73 -3.63
C ARG A 91 -6.22 -7.35 -2.83
N ALA A 92 -5.92 -8.52 -2.28
CA ALA A 92 -6.86 -9.30 -1.47
C ALA A 92 -7.23 -8.62 -0.16
N THR A 93 -6.39 -7.74 0.38
CA THR A 93 -6.64 -7.01 1.64
C THR A 93 -5.77 -5.75 1.66
N PRO A 94 -6.09 -4.76 2.51
CA PRO A 94 -5.20 -3.63 2.77
C PRO A 94 -3.83 -4.08 3.32
N GLY A 95 -3.82 -5.14 4.14
CA GLY A 95 -2.58 -5.73 4.64
C GLY A 95 -1.69 -6.28 3.52
N ALA A 96 -2.28 -6.89 2.49
CA ALA A 96 -1.53 -7.36 1.32
C ALA A 96 -0.95 -6.20 0.48
N ALA A 97 -1.71 -5.12 0.29
CA ALA A 97 -1.20 -3.92 -0.39
C ALA A 97 -0.04 -3.28 0.39
N GLN A 98 -0.14 -3.17 1.72
CA GLN A 98 0.94 -2.69 2.56
C GLN A 98 2.17 -3.61 2.56
N ALA A 99 1.95 -4.93 2.57
CA ALA A 99 3.03 -5.90 2.48
C ALA A 99 3.86 -5.72 1.20
N ASP A 100 3.20 -5.49 0.06
CA ASP A 100 3.92 -5.23 -1.20
C ASP A 100 4.82 -3.99 -1.15
N GLN A 101 4.42 -2.93 -0.43
CA GLN A 101 5.29 -1.76 -0.24
C GLN A 101 6.50 -2.10 0.61
N ILE A 102 6.30 -2.84 1.72
CA ILE A 102 7.35 -3.25 2.65
C ILE A 102 8.37 -4.16 1.95
N GLU A 103 7.89 -5.09 1.12
CA GLU A 103 8.72 -6.03 0.36
C GLU A 103 9.40 -5.38 -0.85
N GLY A 104 9.06 -4.13 -1.17
CA GLY A 104 9.62 -3.40 -2.32
C GLY A 104 8.98 -3.76 -3.66
N ASN A 105 7.90 -4.54 -3.67
CA ASN A 105 7.16 -4.94 -4.87
C ASN A 105 6.26 -3.81 -5.42
N ALA A 106 5.93 -2.81 -4.61
CA ALA A 106 5.09 -1.67 -4.97
C ALA A 106 5.77 -0.31 -4.69
N GLN A 107 7.07 -0.21 -4.94
CA GLN A 107 7.82 1.04 -4.81
C GLN A 107 7.20 2.14 -5.69
N GLY A 108 6.92 3.30 -5.08
CA GLY A 108 6.30 4.43 -5.76
C GLY A 108 4.79 4.32 -5.98
N ALA A 109 4.15 3.23 -5.52
CA ALA A 109 2.69 3.19 -5.45
C ALA A 109 2.19 3.87 -4.17
N GLU A 110 1.05 4.51 -4.25
CA GLU A 110 0.24 4.90 -3.09
C GLU A 110 -0.69 3.75 -2.68
N VAL A 111 -0.86 3.53 -1.37
CA VAL A 111 -1.77 2.52 -0.83
C VAL A 111 -3.07 3.18 -0.39
N ILE A 112 -4.18 2.80 -1.01
CA ILE A 112 -5.54 3.26 -0.66
C ILE A 112 -6.40 2.03 -0.39
N GLY A 113 -6.57 1.70 0.90
CA GLY A 113 -7.25 0.45 1.29
C GLY A 113 -6.49 -0.76 0.72
N ALA A 114 -7.19 -1.61 -0.03
CA ALA A 114 -6.59 -2.75 -0.75
C ALA A 114 -6.09 -2.41 -2.17
N ALA A 115 -6.12 -1.15 -2.61
CA ALA A 115 -5.60 -0.73 -3.91
C ALA A 115 -4.18 -0.14 -3.81
N LEU A 116 -3.36 -0.44 -4.81
CA LEU A 116 -2.08 0.17 -5.09
C LEU A 116 -2.22 1.07 -6.31
N VAL A 117 -1.97 2.37 -6.16
CA VAL A 117 -2.05 3.36 -7.23
C VAL A 117 -0.62 3.75 -7.63
N PHE A 118 -0.20 3.36 -8.82
CA PHE A 118 1.06 3.79 -9.42
C PHE A 118 0.78 5.05 -10.26
N PRO A 119 1.19 6.24 -9.81
CA PRO A 119 0.79 7.50 -10.44
C PRO A 119 1.46 7.72 -11.80
N HIS A 120 2.65 7.16 -12.02
CA HIS A 120 3.46 7.38 -13.22
C HIS A 120 3.65 8.88 -13.51
N GLN A 121 3.09 9.39 -14.61
CA GLN A 121 3.06 10.82 -14.95
C GLN A 121 1.61 11.32 -15.12
N ALA A 122 0.68 10.74 -14.37
CA ALA A 122 -0.71 11.19 -14.37
C ALA A 122 -0.77 12.60 -13.81
N SER A 123 -1.71 13.41 -14.32
CA SER A 123 -1.88 14.77 -13.82
C SER A 123 -2.38 14.74 -12.37
N ASP A 124 -2.01 15.73 -11.56
CA ASP A 124 -2.50 15.85 -10.18
C ASP A 124 -4.04 15.88 -10.13
N ALA A 125 -4.67 16.48 -11.14
CA ALA A 125 -6.12 16.51 -11.27
C ALA A 125 -6.74 15.13 -11.52
N ASP A 126 -6.08 14.27 -12.32
CA ASP A 126 -6.54 12.90 -12.54
C ASP A 126 -6.28 12.03 -11.30
N LEU A 127 -5.13 12.19 -10.65
CA LEU A 127 -4.78 11.47 -9.42
C LEU A 127 -5.77 11.78 -8.29
N SER A 128 -6.08 13.05 -8.06
CA SER A 128 -7.07 13.46 -7.06
C SER A 128 -8.44 12.82 -7.31
N ARG A 129 -8.90 12.74 -8.57
CA ARG A 129 -10.17 12.06 -8.89
C ARG A 129 -10.10 10.54 -8.69
N ILE A 130 -8.96 9.94 -8.98
CA ILE A 130 -8.73 8.51 -8.72
C ILE A 130 -8.81 8.25 -7.21
N GLU A 131 -8.11 9.03 -6.40
CA GLU A 131 -8.10 8.95 -4.94
C GLU A 131 -9.52 9.11 -4.38
N ASP A 132 -10.28 10.11 -4.82
CA ASP A 132 -11.67 10.34 -4.40
C ASP A 132 -12.57 9.13 -4.67
N CYS A 133 -12.40 8.48 -5.83
CA CYS A 133 -13.15 7.28 -6.18
C CYS A 133 -12.74 6.04 -5.37
N LEU A 134 -11.49 5.94 -4.93
CA LEU A 134 -10.97 4.82 -4.14
C LEU A 134 -11.18 5.02 -2.63
N ALA A 135 -11.23 6.26 -2.15
CA ALA A 135 -11.43 6.63 -0.75
C ALA A 135 -12.77 6.11 -0.19
N GLN A 136 -13.72 5.79 -1.06
CA GLN A 136 -14.99 5.17 -0.71
C GLN A 136 -14.83 3.74 -0.15
N GLY A 137 -13.62 3.20 -0.08
CA GLY A 137 -13.23 2.10 0.79
C GLY A 137 -13.04 0.78 0.04
N VAL A 138 -11.89 0.66 -0.61
CA VAL A 138 -11.39 -0.61 -1.16
C VAL A 138 -11.06 -1.56 0.00
N GLN A 139 -11.83 -2.64 0.18
CA GLN A 139 -11.77 -3.44 1.43
C GLN A 139 -10.96 -4.73 1.31
N GLY A 140 -10.81 -5.25 0.09
CA GLY A 140 -10.09 -6.50 -0.23
C GLY A 140 -10.86 -7.77 0.08
#